data_AF-A0AAQ0DMD4-F1
#
_entry.id   AF-A0AAQ0DMD4-F1
#
_cell.length_a   1.000
_cell.length_b   1.000
_cell.length_c   1.000
_cell.angle_alpha   90.00
_cell.angle_beta   90.00
_cell.angle_gamma   90.00
#
_symmetry.space_group_name_H-M   'P 1'
#
loop_
_entity.id
_entity.type
_entity.pdbx_description
1 polymer ?
#
loop_
_entity_poly.entity_id
_entity_poly.type
_entity_poly.pdbx_seq_one_letter_code
_entity_poly.pdbx_strand_id
1 'polypeptide(L)'
;MKGNYIVEVTLAGSRLEKLNVLGSAEGLNQLSDLLVAKYGEPRSRELIRLETKTGYSFVSEVMGWTGNAFSMTLRRSDDDTSAYSLTLTNLKLSPPALSKAAPEAVGEAAEL
;
A
#
# COMPACT_ATOMS: atom_id res chain seq x y z
N MET A 1 16.77 -4.57 -18.99
CA MET A 1 15.83 -5.65 -18.59
C MET A 1 14.43 -5.17 -18.90
N LYS A 2 13.59 -5.96 -19.61
CA LYS A 2 12.15 -5.66 -19.72
C LYS A 2 11.57 -5.76 -18.30
N GLY A 3 10.99 -4.68 -17.78
CA GLY A 3 10.35 -4.70 -16.48
C GLY A 3 9.22 -5.72 -16.47
N ASN A 4 9.36 -6.77 -15.68
CA ASN A 4 8.26 -7.71 -15.44
C ASN A 4 7.32 -7.03 -14.45
N TYR A 5 6.18 -6.56 -14.94
CA TYR A 5 5.09 -6.08 -14.10
C TYR A 5 4.09 -7.22 -13.94
N ILE A 6 3.64 -7.44 -12.71
CA ILE A 6 2.51 -8.33 -12.43
C ILE A 6 1.32 -7.43 -12.14
N VAL A 7 0.22 -7.68 -12.84
CA VAL A 7 -1.04 -6.96 -12.65
C VAL A 7 -2.10 -7.96 -12.22
N GLU A 8 -2.63 -7.76 -11.02
CA GLU A 8 -3.71 -8.57 -10.46
C GLU A 8 -4.98 -7.73 -10.38
N VAL A 9 -6.09 -8.32 -10.81
CA VAL A 9 -7.37 -7.64 -10.89
C VAL A 9 -8.39 -8.41 -10.05
N THR A 10 -9.07 -7.70 -9.15
CA THR A 10 -10.22 -8.21 -8.42
C THR A 10 -11.48 -7.53 -8.94
N LEU A 11 -12.47 -8.33 -9.32
CA LEU A 11 -13.75 -7.87 -9.84
C LEU A 11 -14.87 -8.22 -8.84
N ALA A 12 -15.74 -7.25 -8.58
CA ALA A 12 -17.03 -7.47 -7.92
C ALA A 12 -18.11 -7.50 -9.00
N GLY A 13 -18.48 -8.71 -9.45
CA GLY A 13 -19.31 -8.90 -10.64
C GLY A 13 -18.56 -8.43 -11.90
N SER A 14 -19.14 -7.48 -12.63
CA SER A 14 -18.53 -6.89 -13.84
C SER A 14 -17.74 -5.60 -13.58
N ARG A 15 -17.54 -5.23 -12.31
CA ARG A 15 -16.90 -3.96 -11.94
C ARG A 15 -15.55 -4.18 -11.28
N LEU A 16 -14.59 -3.31 -11.61
CA LEU A 16 -13.28 -3.29 -10.98
C LEU A 16 -13.41 -2.89 -9.51
N GLU A 17 -13.07 -3.82 -8.62
CA GLU A 17 -13.02 -3.61 -7.18
C GLU A 17 -11.61 -3.18 -6.77
N LYS A 18 -10.60 -3.94 -7.19
CA LYS A 18 -9.21 -3.72 -6.80
C LYS A 18 -8.26 -4.05 -7.96
N LEU A 19 -7.20 -3.27 -8.07
CA LEU A 19 -6.09 -3.51 -9.00
C LEU A 19 -4.80 -3.45 -8.19
N ASN A 20 -4.00 -4.51 -8.23
CA ASN A 20 -2.64 -4.49 -7.71
C ASN A 20 -1.65 -4.50 -8.86
N VAL A 21 -0.65 -3.64 -8.80
CA VAL A 21 0.47 -3.62 -9.73
C VAL A 21 1.75 -3.81 -8.95
N LEU A 22 2.44 -4.91 -9.22
CA LEU A 22 3.76 -5.20 -8.69
C LEU A 22 4.81 -4.90 -9.76
N GLY A 23 5.90 -4.26 -9.36
CA GLY A 23 7.02 -3.97 -10.25
C GLY A 23 8.34 -3.85 -9.49
N SER A 24 9.44 -3.69 -10.23
CA SER A 24 10.78 -3.56 -9.62
C SER A 24 10.88 -2.29 -8.76
N ALA A 25 11.46 -2.42 -7.57
CA ALA A 25 11.73 -1.31 -6.66
C ALA A 25 12.60 -0.20 -7.28
N GLU A 26 13.40 -0.51 -8.32
CA GLU A 26 14.14 0.50 -9.09
C GLU A 26 13.21 1.53 -9.76
N GLY A 27 12.00 1.11 -10.14
CA GLY A 27 10.99 1.98 -10.74
C GLY A 27 10.09 2.71 -9.75
N LEU A 28 10.26 2.48 -8.44
CA LEU A 28 9.38 3.02 -7.40
C LEU A 28 9.36 4.56 -7.42
N ASN A 29 10.53 5.19 -7.49
CA ASN A 29 10.63 6.66 -7.49
C ASN A 29 9.98 7.25 -8.75
N GLN A 30 10.22 6.65 -9.92
CA GLN A 30 9.59 7.10 -11.17
C GLN A 30 8.06 6.97 -11.13
N LEU A 31 7.54 5.89 -10.55
CA LEU A 31 6.10 5.72 -10.36
C LEU A 31 5.55 6.73 -9.35
N SER A 32 6.25 6.98 -8.25
CA SER A 32 5.88 7.99 -7.26
C SER A 32 5.78 9.37 -7.91
N ASP A 33 6.81 9.79 -8.65
CA ASP A 33 6.83 11.08 -9.35
C ASP A 33 5.67 11.19 -10.36
N LEU A 34 5.37 10.10 -11.08
CA LEU A 34 4.22 10.06 -11.99
C LEU A 34 2.89 10.24 -11.25
N LEU A 35 2.71 9.58 -10.10
CA LEU A 35 1.49 9.72 -9.31
C LEU A 35 1.35 11.14 -8.75
N VAL A 36 2.45 11.74 -8.27
CA VAL A 36 2.46 13.14 -7.82
C VAL A 36 2.10 14.09 -8.97
N ALA A 37 2.70 13.90 -10.14
CA ALA A 37 2.40 14.72 -11.32
C ALA A 37 0.94 14.59 -11.81
N LYS A 38 0.29 13.43 -11.59
CA LYS A 38 -1.08 13.17 -12.06
C LYS A 38 -2.16 13.48 -11.03
N TYR A 39 -1.88 13.26 -9.74
CA TYR A 39 -2.87 13.27 -8.67
C TYR A 39 -2.52 14.25 -7.53
N GLY A 40 -1.38 14.93 -7.61
CA GLY A 40 -0.86 15.80 -6.55
C GLY A 40 -0.15 15.01 -5.45
N GLU A 41 0.30 15.72 -4.41
CA GLU A 41 0.93 15.11 -3.23
C GLU A 41 0.03 14.05 -2.59
N PRO A 42 0.59 12.96 -2.05
CA PRO A 42 -0.18 11.97 -1.32
C PRO A 42 -0.83 12.61 -0.08
N ARG A 43 -2.06 12.19 0.23
CA ARG A 43 -2.77 12.64 1.44
C ARG A 43 -2.17 12.10 2.72
N SER A 44 -1.52 10.94 2.65
CA SER A 44 -0.79 10.34 3.76
C SER A 44 0.58 9.86 3.31
N ARG A 45 1.55 10.01 4.20
CA ARG A 45 2.92 9.55 4.03
C ARG A 45 3.38 9.02 5.37
N GLU A 46 3.64 7.72 5.44
CA GLU A 46 4.01 7.04 6.68
C GLU A 46 5.24 6.16 6.44
N LEU A 47 6.11 6.08 7.44
CA LEU A 47 7.23 5.15 7.44
C LEU A 47 6.85 3.95 8.32
N ILE A 48 6.81 2.76 7.73
CA ILE A 48 6.53 1.53 8.44
C ILE A 48 7.75 0.61 8.40
N ARG A 49 7.98 -0.12 9.49
CA ARG A 49 8.95 -1.22 9.50
C ARG A 49 8.27 -2.47 8.97
N LEU A 50 8.83 -3.05 7.92
CA LEU A 50 8.39 -4.32 7.34
C LEU A 50 9.40 -5.40 7.66
N GLU A 51 8.90 -6.59 7.94
CA GLU A 51 9.69 -7.80 8.10
C GLU A 51 9.28 -8.78 7.01
N THR A 52 10.25 -9.24 6.22
CA THR A 52 10.01 -10.24 5.18
C THR A 52 9.79 -11.62 5.80
N LYS A 53 9.24 -12.56 5.03
CA LYS A 53 9.12 -13.98 5.43
C LYS A 53 10.47 -14.65 5.76
N THR A 54 11.59 -14.06 5.31
CA THR A 54 12.95 -14.54 5.59
C THR A 54 13.57 -13.90 6.85
N GLY A 55 12.83 -13.04 7.56
CA GLY A 55 13.29 -12.35 8.78
C GLY A 55 14.09 -11.07 8.53
N TYR A 56 14.18 -10.59 7.28
CA TYR A 56 14.84 -9.33 6.96
C TYR A 56 13.91 -8.15 7.25
N SER A 57 14.37 -7.20 8.08
CA SER A 57 13.62 -6.01 8.43
C SER A 57 14.11 -4.77 7.67
N PHE A 58 13.20 -3.99 7.11
CA PHE A 58 13.51 -2.72 6.45
C PHE A 58 12.40 -1.68 6.66
N VAL A 59 12.74 -0.41 6.48
CA VAL A 59 11.76 0.69 6.52
C VAL A 59 11.22 0.90 5.11
N SER A 60 9.89 0.90 4.98
CA SER A 60 9.20 1.28 3.76
C SER A 60 8.41 2.55 3.99
N GLU A 61 8.50 3.47 3.05
CA GLU A 61 7.53 4.53 2.91
C GLU A 61 6.23 3.97 2.31
N VAL A 62 5.11 4.43 2.85
CA VAL A 62 3.76 4.17 2.35
C VAL A 62 3.14 5.50 2.00
N MET A 63 2.75 5.64 0.74
CA MET A 63 2.10 6.84 0.21
C MET A 63 0.66 6.53 -0.16
N GLY A 64 -0.27 7.33 0.35
CA GLY A 64 -1.70 7.15 0.12
C GLY A 64 -2.31 8.34 -0.63
N TRP A 65 -3.03 8.04 -1.71
CA TRP A 65 -3.96 8.98 -2.36
C TRP A 65 -5.38 8.51 -2.10
N THR A 66 -6.29 9.43 -1.82
CA THR A 66 -7.71 9.10 -1.61
C THR A 66 -8.56 10.17 -2.26
N GLY A 67 -9.48 9.75 -3.13
CA GLY A 67 -10.51 10.58 -3.73
C GLY A 67 -11.91 10.09 -3.38
N ASN A 68 -12.93 10.62 -4.06
CA ASN A 68 -14.32 10.26 -3.78
C ASN A 68 -14.72 8.88 -4.34
N ALA A 69 -14.00 8.37 -5.34
CA ALA A 69 -14.33 7.12 -6.03
C ALA A 69 -13.29 6.02 -5.84
N PHE A 70 -12.02 6.38 -5.60
CA PHE A 70 -10.93 5.42 -5.45
C PHE A 70 -9.93 5.88 -4.40
N SER A 71 -9.19 4.91 -3.86
CA SER A 71 -7.95 5.12 -3.13
C SER A 71 -6.80 4.42 -3.84
N MET A 72 -5.60 4.95 -3.67
CA MET A 72 -4.36 4.33 -4.12
C MET A 72 -3.34 4.29 -2.98
N THR A 73 -2.64 3.18 -2.87
CA THR A 73 -1.53 3.02 -1.92
C THR A 73 -0.30 2.53 -2.66
N LEU A 74 0.80 3.27 -2.57
CA LEU A 74 2.10 2.90 -3.10
C LEU A 74 3.06 2.60 -1.94
N ARG A 75 3.76 1.47 -2.02
CA ARG A 75 4.75 1.05 -1.01
C ARG A 75 5.73 0.03 -1.58
N ARG A 76 6.81 -0.28 -0.87
CA ARG A 76 7.54 -1.53 -1.13
C ARG A 76 6.68 -2.74 -0.77
N SER A 77 6.89 -3.82 -1.52
CA SER A 77 6.25 -5.11 -1.25
C SER A 77 6.73 -5.64 0.11
N ASP A 78 5.81 -6.21 0.88
CA ASP A 78 6.11 -6.90 2.15
C ASP A 78 6.83 -8.23 1.93
N ASP A 79 6.48 -8.93 0.86
CA ASP A 79 7.04 -10.24 0.53
C ASP A 79 8.41 -10.17 -0.14
N ASP A 80 8.73 -9.05 -0.81
CA ASP A 80 9.95 -8.91 -1.60
C ASP A 80 10.49 -7.47 -1.59
N THR A 81 11.65 -7.28 -0.95
CA THR A 81 12.31 -5.96 -0.87
C THR A 81 12.74 -5.38 -2.20
N SER A 82 12.84 -6.22 -3.24
CA SER A 82 13.18 -5.84 -4.61
C SER A 82 11.98 -5.39 -5.43
N ALA A 83 10.77 -5.42 -4.86
CA ALA A 83 9.54 -5.04 -5.53
C ALA A 83 8.81 -3.88 -4.82
N TYR A 84 8.06 -3.10 -5.61
CA TYR A 84 6.99 -2.23 -5.10
C TYR A 84 5.62 -2.85 -5.36
N SER A 85 4.63 -2.35 -4.64
CA SER A 85 3.21 -2.59 -4.91
C SER A 85 2.45 -1.26 -4.97
N LEU A 86 1.66 -1.10 -6.03
CA LEU A 86 0.62 -0.08 -6.14
C LEU A 86 -0.74 -0.78 -6.07
N THR A 87 -1.53 -0.47 -5.05
CA THR A 87 -2.90 -0.94 -4.91
C THR A 87 -3.86 0.20 -5.21
N LEU A 88 -4.74 0.03 -6.19
CA LEU A 88 -5.89 0.89 -6.45
C LEU A 88 -7.16 0.16 -5.95
N THR A 89 -8.01 0.84 -5.20
CA THR A 89 -9.27 0.29 -4.68
C THR A 89 -10.45 1.20 -5.00
N ASN A 90 -11.54 0.61 -5.50
CA ASN A 90 -12.78 1.30 -5.77
C ASN A 90 -13.61 1.41 -4.49
N LEU A 91 -13.71 2.62 -3.96
CA LEU A 91 -14.36 2.89 -2.67
C LEU A 91 -15.87 2.69 -2.69
N LYS A 92 -16.49 2.64 -3.88
CA LYS A 92 -17.93 2.38 -4.03
C LYS A 92 -18.28 0.89 -3.92
N LEU A 93 -17.29 0.02 -4.08
CA LEU A 93 -17.47 -1.44 -4.06
C LEU A 93 -16.79 -2.06 -2.83
N SER A 94 -15.70 -1.46 -2.38
CA SER A 94 -15.03 -1.80 -1.13
C SER A 94 -15.04 -0.55 -0.24
N PRO A 95 -16.04 -0.39 0.66
CA PRO A 95 -15.98 0.64 1.67
C PRO A 95 -14.67 0.49 2.45
N PRO A 96 -14.04 1.60 2.89
CA PRO A 96 -12.81 1.49 3.66
C PRO A 96 -13.05 0.57 4.85
N ALA A 97 -12.24 -0.48 4.98
CA ALA A 97 -12.13 -1.18 6.25
C ALA A 97 -11.73 -0.10 7.26
N LEU A 98 -12.64 0.22 8.18
CA LEU A 98 -12.37 1.05 9.33
C LEU A 98 -10.99 0.67 9.85
N SER A 99 -10.09 1.66 9.86
CA SER A 99 -8.75 1.59 10.41
C SER A 99 -8.78 0.66 11.61
N LYS A 100 -8.21 -0.54 11.47
CA LYS A 100 -8.02 -1.45 12.59
C LYS A 100 -7.00 -0.74 13.46
N ALA A 101 -7.51 0.06 14.40
CA ALA A 101 -6.70 0.65 15.45
C ALA A 101 -5.84 -0.47 16.02
N ALA A 102 -4.54 -0.20 16.06
CA ALA A 102 -3.54 -1.04 16.66
C ALA A 102 -3.98 -1.48 18.07
N PRO A 103 -3.53 -2.66 18.55
CA PRO A 103 -3.83 -3.10 19.90
C PRO A 103 -3.35 -2.03 20.89
N GLU A 104 -4.27 -1.54 21.71
CA GLU A 104 -3.90 -0.83 22.94
C GLU A 104 -3.15 -1.83 23.83
N ALA A 105 -1.83 -1.80 23.78
CA ALA A 105 -1.00 -2.19 24.89
C ALA A 105 -0.65 -0.91 25.65
N VAL A 106 -1.22 -0.70 26.84
CA VAL A 106 -0.56 -0.21 28.07
C VAL A 106 -1.55 -0.38 29.22
N GLY A 107 -1.14 -1.12 30.26
CA GLY A 107 -1.89 -1.19 31.52
C GLY A 107 -1.40 -2.23 32.52
N GLU A 108 -0.10 -2.35 32.73
CA GLU A 108 0.45 -2.96 33.95
C GLU A 108 0.31 -1.95 35.11
N ALA A 109 -0.52 -2.29 36.10
CA ALA A 109 -0.55 -1.82 37.50
C ALA A 109 -1.86 -2.36 38.11
N ALA A 110 -1.98 -2.90 39.32
CA ALA A 110 -1.06 -3.24 40.39
C ALA A 110 -1.81 -4.27 41.28
N GLU A 111 -1.05 -5.05 42.05
CA GLU A 111 -1.52 -5.88 43.17
C GLU A 111 -2.60 -5.19 44.03
N LEU A 112 -3.61 -5.96 44.44
CA LEU A 112 -4.24 -5.92 45.76
C LEU A 112 -4.68 -7.34 46.16
#